data_AF-Q03VM8-F1
#
_entry.id   AF-Q03VM8-F1
#
_cell.length_a   1.000
_cell.length_b   1.000
_cell.length_c   1.000
_cell.angle_alpha   90.00
_cell.angle_beta   90.00
_cell.angle_gamma   90.00
#
_symmetry.space_group_name_H-M   'P 1'
#
loop_
_entity.id
_entity.type
_entity.pdbx_description
1 polymer ?
#
loop_
_entity_poly.entity_id
_entity_poly.type
_entity_poly.pdbx_seq_one_letter_code
_entity_poly.pdbx_strand_id
1 'polypeptide(L)'
;MYRPKPEFKPKSSYERKRQQREYNANKRDKEANEFYHNKTWKHLSAGLKQQAMFTCECCGRTSTTKGYLVVDHIIPRKIDKRKQLDKDNLWVICKRCHWYKGMLEDDVYTDGLFLENIDTSKSWCKDEVRQWILDSIKRHDERKDD
;
A
#
# COMPACT_ATOMS: atom_id res chain seq x y z
N MET A 1 -8.93 22.08 -24.90
CA MET A 1 -9.54 20.86 -25.49
C MET A 1 -9.56 19.77 -24.42
N TYR A 2 -10.74 19.40 -23.91
CA TYR A 2 -10.87 18.33 -22.92
C TYR A 2 -10.63 16.97 -23.60
N ARG A 3 -9.68 16.19 -23.08
CA ARG A 3 -9.50 14.78 -23.45
C ARG A 3 -10.31 13.93 -22.47
N PRO A 4 -11.35 13.20 -22.90
CA PRO A 4 -12.12 12.35 -22.00
C PRO A 4 -11.21 11.27 -21.41
N LYS A 5 -11.35 11.03 -20.10
CA LYS A 5 -10.63 9.94 -19.43
C LYS A 5 -11.15 8.59 -19.97
N PRO A 6 -10.26 7.62 -20.24
CA PRO A 6 -10.67 6.33 -20.77
C PRO A 6 -11.60 5.60 -19.79
N GLU A 7 -12.67 5.00 -20.33
CA GLU A 7 -13.64 4.21 -19.56
C GLU A 7 -12.94 3.12 -18.74
N PHE A 8 -13.25 3.05 -17.45
CA PHE A 8 -12.78 1.97 -16.58
C PHE A 8 -13.47 0.66 -16.95
N LYS A 9 -12.79 -0.18 -17.74
CA LYS A 9 -13.24 -1.55 -18.01
C LYS A 9 -12.60 -2.51 -17.02
N PRO A 10 -13.38 -3.19 -16.13
CA PRO A 10 -12.80 -4.13 -15.19
C PRO A 10 -12.19 -5.32 -15.94
N LYS A 11 -10.91 -5.61 -15.65
CA LYS A 11 -10.16 -6.70 -16.28
C LYS A 11 -10.84 -8.05 -16.05
N SER A 12 -10.94 -8.86 -17.09
CA SER A 12 -11.47 -10.22 -17.01
C SER A 12 -10.66 -11.08 -16.03
N SER A 13 -11.26 -12.16 -15.53
CA SER A 13 -10.56 -13.13 -14.67
C SER A 13 -9.30 -13.71 -15.35
N TYR A 14 -9.37 -13.91 -16.67
CA TYR A 14 -8.26 -14.37 -17.48
C TYR A 14 -7.12 -13.35 -17.54
N GLU A 15 -7.42 -12.08 -17.83
CA GLU A 15 -6.42 -11.01 -17.88
C GLU A 15 -5.77 -10.76 -16.51
N ARG A 16 -6.56 -10.84 -15.42
CA ARG A 16 -6.02 -10.78 -14.05
C ARG A 16 -5.05 -11.91 -13.77
N LYS A 17 -5.39 -13.16 -14.14
CA LYS A 17 -4.49 -14.32 -14.01
C LYS A 17 -3.24 -14.17 -14.86
N ARG A 18 -3.36 -13.67 -16.09
CA ARG A 18 -2.23 -13.50 -17.01
C ARG A 18 -1.26 -12.43 -16.50
N GLN A 19 -1.78 -11.26 -16.10
CA GLN A 19 -0.97 -10.20 -15.49
C GLN A 19 -0.33 -10.66 -14.18
N GLN A 20 -1.04 -11.43 -13.36
CA GLN A 20 -0.46 -12.01 -12.15
C GLN A 20 0.67 -12.98 -12.47
N ARG A 21 0.55 -13.81 -13.52
CA ARG A 21 1.61 -14.71 -14.00
C ARG A 21 2.81 -13.95 -14.57
N GLU A 22 2.58 -12.95 -15.42
CA GLU A 22 3.63 -12.10 -16.01
C GLU A 22 4.38 -11.30 -14.93
N TYR A 23 3.66 -10.74 -13.94
CA TYR A 23 4.25 -10.10 -12.76
C TYR A 23 5.08 -11.08 -11.94
N ASN A 24 4.53 -12.27 -11.67
CA ASN A 24 5.21 -13.32 -10.93
C ASN A 24 6.50 -13.82 -11.62
N ALA A 25 6.51 -13.83 -12.96
CA ALA A 25 7.63 -14.31 -13.76
C ALA A 25 8.75 -13.27 -13.93
N ASN A 26 8.39 -11.99 -14.13
CA ASN A 26 9.35 -10.96 -14.56
C ASN A 26 9.67 -9.90 -13.49
N LYS A 27 8.80 -9.69 -12.49
CA LYS A 27 8.94 -8.62 -11.49
C LYS A 27 8.92 -9.09 -10.03
N ARG A 28 8.71 -10.39 -9.76
CA ARG A 28 8.66 -10.90 -8.39
C ARG A 28 10.07 -11.02 -7.83
N ASP A 29 10.47 -9.99 -7.09
CA ASP A 29 11.65 -10.01 -6.25
C ASP A 29 11.55 -11.23 -5.30
N LYS A 30 12.43 -12.22 -5.50
CA LYS A 30 12.49 -13.45 -4.69
C LYS A 30 12.71 -13.11 -3.22
N GLU A 31 13.52 -12.08 -2.95
CA GLU A 31 13.82 -11.60 -1.60
C GLU A 31 12.57 -11.01 -0.93
N ALA A 32 11.76 -10.25 -1.69
CA ALA A 32 10.48 -9.74 -1.18
C ALA A 32 9.51 -10.88 -0.88
N ASN A 33 9.48 -11.91 -1.73
CA ASN A 33 8.62 -13.07 -1.50
C ASN A 33 9.03 -13.83 -0.24
N GLU A 34 10.33 -14.10 -0.06
CA GLU A 34 10.87 -14.75 1.14
C GLU A 34 10.56 -13.94 2.41
N PHE A 35 10.70 -12.61 2.36
CA PHE A 35 10.39 -11.72 3.46
C PHE A 35 8.94 -11.88 3.97
N TYR A 36 7.95 -11.83 3.06
CA TYR A 36 6.54 -11.96 3.45
C TYR A 36 6.16 -13.36 3.91
N HIS A 37 6.93 -14.39 3.54
CA HIS A 37 6.73 -15.77 4.01
C HIS A 37 7.45 -16.07 5.33
N ASN A 38 8.43 -15.24 5.72
CA ASN A 38 9.20 -15.38 6.94
C ASN A 38 8.32 -15.37 8.20
N LYS A 39 8.63 -16.24 9.15
CA LYS A 39 8.01 -16.31 10.47
C LYS A 39 8.12 -14.97 11.22
N THR A 40 9.23 -14.25 11.10
CA THR A 40 9.42 -12.96 11.79
C THR A 40 8.35 -11.95 11.38
N TRP A 41 8.13 -11.78 10.07
CA TRP A 41 7.10 -10.88 9.56
C TRP A 41 5.70 -11.31 9.99
N LYS A 42 5.38 -12.61 9.92
CA LYS A 42 4.07 -13.13 10.33
C LYS A 42 3.74 -12.84 11.79
N HIS A 43 4.69 -13.05 12.70
CA HIS A 43 4.49 -12.75 14.13
C HIS A 43 4.37 -11.24 14.38
N LEU A 44 5.25 -10.44 13.79
CA LEU A 44 5.20 -8.98 13.90
C LEU A 44 3.86 -8.43 13.39
N SER A 45 3.43 -8.87 12.22
CA SER A 45 2.18 -8.44 11.60
C SER A 45 0.96 -8.82 12.45
N ALA A 46 0.96 -10.03 13.03
CA ALA A 46 -0.11 -10.45 13.93
C ALA A 46 -0.14 -9.62 15.22
N GLY A 47 1.03 -9.32 15.80
CA GLY A 47 1.15 -8.47 16.98
C GLY A 47 0.65 -7.05 16.75
N LEU A 48 1.07 -6.40 15.66
CA LEU A 48 0.64 -5.04 15.31
C LEU A 48 -0.88 -4.96 15.11
N LYS A 49 -1.49 -5.95 14.45
CA LYS A 49 -2.96 -6.00 14.30
C LYS A 49 -3.70 -6.10 15.64
N GLN A 50 -3.16 -6.87 16.58
CA GLN A 50 -3.72 -6.98 17.93
C GLN A 50 -3.55 -5.67 18.71
N GLN A 51 -2.38 -5.04 18.64
CA GLN A 51 -2.12 -3.74 19.28
C GLN A 51 -3.02 -2.63 18.74
N ALA A 52 -3.28 -2.63 17.43
CA ALA A 52 -4.21 -1.70 16.80
C ALA A 52 -5.69 -2.09 17.02
N MET A 53 -6.00 -3.08 17.87
CA MET A 53 -7.36 -3.56 18.15
C MET A 53 -8.15 -3.92 16.88
N PHE A 54 -7.44 -4.39 15.85
CA PHE A 54 -8.00 -4.63 14.51
C PHE A 54 -8.71 -3.39 13.94
N THR A 55 -8.12 -2.22 14.13
CA THR A 55 -8.58 -0.93 13.62
C THR A 55 -7.58 -0.35 12.61
N CYS A 56 -8.10 0.18 11.49
CA CYS A 56 -7.30 0.90 10.51
C CYS A 56 -6.79 2.22 11.10
N GLU A 57 -5.48 2.41 11.14
CA GLU A 57 -4.84 3.61 11.68
C GLU A 57 -5.06 4.87 10.80
N CYS A 58 -5.45 4.69 9.53
CA CYS A 58 -5.81 5.84 8.68
C CYS A 58 -7.25 6.31 8.91
N CYS A 59 -8.23 5.41 8.67
CA CYS A 59 -9.65 5.77 8.62
C CYS A 59 -10.48 5.32 9.83
N GLY A 60 -9.86 4.70 10.83
CA GLY A 60 -10.55 4.28 12.06
C GLY A 60 -11.49 3.09 11.91
N ARG A 61 -11.54 2.44 10.74
CA ARG A 61 -12.45 1.30 10.52
C ARG A 61 -11.91 0.02 11.15
N THR A 62 -12.72 -0.59 12.00
CA THR A 62 -12.42 -1.87 12.67
C THR A 62 -12.95 -3.06 11.87
N SER A 63 -12.17 -4.13 11.79
CA SER A 63 -12.63 -5.40 11.20
C SER A 63 -11.74 -6.58 11.58
N THR A 64 -12.37 -7.66 12.02
CA THR A 64 -11.73 -8.97 12.25
C THR A 64 -11.74 -9.86 11.00
N THR A 65 -12.37 -9.41 9.91
CA THR A 65 -12.46 -10.17 8.67
C THR A 65 -11.06 -10.45 8.11
N LYS A 66 -10.76 -11.73 7.89
CA LYS A 66 -9.44 -12.16 7.42
C LYS A 66 -9.05 -11.43 6.13
N GLY A 67 -7.88 -10.81 6.16
CA GLY A 67 -7.32 -10.07 5.03
C GLY A 67 -7.91 -8.68 4.80
N TYR A 68 -8.90 -8.23 5.58
CA TYR A 68 -9.41 -6.86 5.49
C TYR A 68 -8.38 -5.81 5.92
N LEU A 69 -7.68 -6.10 7.01
CA LEU A 69 -6.55 -5.33 7.48
C LEU A 69 -5.23 -5.97 7.07
N VAL A 70 -4.32 -5.13 6.61
CA VAL A 70 -2.96 -5.46 6.26
C VAL A 70 -2.01 -4.63 7.11
N VAL A 71 -0.84 -5.19 7.39
CA VAL A 71 0.28 -4.39 7.92
C VAL A 71 1.09 -3.96 6.72
N ASP A 72 1.32 -2.67 6.63
CA ASP A 72 1.94 -2.02 5.49
C ASP A 72 3.13 -1.16 5.95
N HIS A 73 4.06 -0.89 5.04
CA HIS A 73 5.24 -0.06 5.32
C HIS A 73 4.97 1.39 4.92
N ILE A 74 5.07 2.35 5.84
CA ILE A 74 4.88 3.78 5.54
C ILE A 74 5.83 4.21 4.42
N ILE A 75 7.14 3.98 4.60
CA ILE A 75 8.14 4.01 3.52
C ILE A 75 8.22 2.62 2.90
N PRO A 76 7.91 2.45 1.60
CA PRO A 76 7.84 1.13 0.99
C PRO A 76 9.16 0.37 1.12
N ARG A 77 9.08 -0.95 1.37
CA ARG A 77 10.26 -1.83 1.46
C ARG A 77 11.18 -1.73 0.23
N LYS A 78 10.62 -1.49 -0.95
CA LYS A 78 11.40 -1.31 -2.21
C LYS A 78 12.32 -0.08 -2.17
N ILE A 79 12.02 0.91 -1.33
CA ILE A 79 12.78 2.15 -1.20
C ILE A 79 13.83 2.05 -0.07
N ASP A 80 13.42 1.66 1.14
CA ASP A 80 14.36 1.48 2.26
C ASP A 80 14.15 0.12 2.96
N LYS A 81 14.94 -0.87 2.54
CA LYS A 81 14.93 -2.22 3.13
C LYS A 81 15.36 -2.25 4.60
N ARG A 82 16.13 -1.26 5.08
CA ARG A 82 16.62 -1.24 6.46
C ARG A 82 15.46 -1.04 7.44
N LYS A 83 14.38 -0.42 7.00
CA LYS A 83 13.16 -0.15 7.78
C LYS A 83 12.09 -1.26 7.66
N GLN A 84 12.43 -2.42 7.08
CA GLN A 84 11.42 -3.46 6.79
C GLN A 84 10.80 -4.12 8.03
N LEU A 85 11.49 -4.12 9.18
CA LEU A 85 11.00 -4.61 10.48
C LEU A 85 10.89 -3.50 11.53
N ASP A 86 11.12 -2.25 11.14
CA ASP A 86 11.02 -1.09 12.01
C ASP A 86 9.55 -0.80 12.31
N LYS A 87 9.15 -0.87 13.58
CA LYS A 87 7.75 -0.68 13.99
C LYS A 87 7.26 0.73 13.69
N ASP A 88 8.13 1.73 13.72
CA ASP A 88 7.76 3.13 13.44
C ASP A 88 7.51 3.36 11.95
N ASN A 89 8.04 2.47 11.10
CA ASN A 89 7.76 2.43 9.67
C ASN A 89 6.59 1.50 9.30
N LEU A 90 5.87 0.96 10.28
CA LEU A 90 4.76 0.04 10.06
C LEU A 90 3.45 0.60 10.59
N TRP A 91 2.36 0.25 9.91
CA TRP A 91 1.00 0.55 10.34
C TRP A 91 0.00 -0.49 9.89
N VAL A 92 -1.14 -0.56 10.58
CA VAL A 92 -2.29 -1.40 10.27
C VAL A 92 -3.30 -0.57 9.50
N ILE A 93 -3.52 -0.92 8.23
CA ILE A 93 -4.46 -0.21 7.36
C ILE A 93 -5.42 -1.16 6.66
N CYS A 94 -6.60 -0.67 6.31
CA CYS A 94 -7.58 -1.45 5.56
C CYS A 94 -7.24 -1.49 4.07
N LYS A 95 -7.79 -2.48 3.35
CA LYS A 95 -7.60 -2.61 1.89
C LYS A 95 -7.87 -1.31 1.11
N ARG A 96 -8.86 -0.53 1.53
CA ARG A 96 -9.22 0.74 0.88
C ARG A 96 -8.10 1.76 1.04
N CYS A 97 -7.64 2.01 2.28
CA CYS A 97 -6.54 2.94 2.54
C CYS A 97 -5.22 2.47 1.90
N HIS A 98 -4.95 1.16 1.93
CA HIS A 98 -3.79 0.57 1.26
C HIS A 98 -3.81 0.80 -0.25
N TRP A 99 -4.98 0.73 -0.90
CA TRP A 99 -5.09 0.99 -2.33
C TRP A 99 -4.75 2.44 -2.68
N TYR A 100 -5.30 3.41 -1.94
CA TYR A 100 -4.96 4.83 -2.15
C TYR A 100 -3.48 5.12 -1.88
N LYS A 101 -2.92 4.52 -0.84
CA LYS A 101 -1.48 4.63 -0.58
C LYS A 101 -0.64 4.14 -1.75
N GLY A 102 -1.02 3.01 -2.35
CA GLY A 102 -0.35 2.51 -3.56
C GLY A 102 -0.37 3.51 -4.71
N MET A 103 -1.47 4.24 -4.90
CA MET A 103 -1.53 5.32 -5.90
C MET A 103 -0.57 6.46 -5.57
N LEU A 104 -0.49 6.87 -4.30
CA LEU A 104 0.49 7.87 -3.87
C LEU A 104 1.92 7.40 -4.14
N GLU A 105 2.24 6.15 -3.83
CA GLU A 105 3.58 5.59 -4.07
C GLU A 105 3.94 5.56 -5.55
N ASP A 106 3.00 5.26 -6.43
CA ASP A 106 3.21 5.24 -7.88
C ASP A 106 3.43 6.66 -8.43
N ASP A 107 2.81 7.68 -7.82
CA ASP A 107 3.00 9.10 -8.18
C ASP A 107 4.30 9.70 -7.59
N VAL A 108 4.69 9.26 -6.39
CA VAL A 108 5.82 9.83 -5.62
C VAL A 108 7.16 9.18 -6.01
N TYR A 109 7.19 7.87 -6.23
CA TYR A 109 8.44 7.15 -6.47
C TYR A 109 8.62 6.81 -7.93
N THR A 110 9.80 7.11 -8.46
CA THR A 110 10.15 6.82 -9.86
C THR A 110 10.99 5.54 -9.94
N ASP A 111 10.58 4.61 -10.82
CA ASP A 111 11.34 3.38 -11.08
C ASP A 111 12.77 3.73 -11.56
N GLY A 112 13.79 3.18 -10.90
CA GLY A 112 15.21 3.34 -11.27
C GLY A 112 15.97 4.48 -10.57
N LEU A 113 15.31 5.35 -9.81
CA LEU A 113 15.94 6.49 -9.11
C LEU A 113 16.12 6.22 -7.61
N PHE A 114 17.15 5.43 -7.25
CA PHE A 114 17.33 4.95 -5.87
C PHE A 114 17.64 6.06 -4.87
N LEU A 115 18.54 6.99 -5.19
CA LEU A 115 18.98 8.04 -4.25
C LEU A 115 17.88 9.07 -4.04
N GLU A 116 17.23 9.50 -5.13
CA GLU A 116 16.15 10.48 -5.12
C GLU A 116 14.92 9.93 -4.39
N ASN A 117 14.58 8.65 -4.57
CA ASN A 117 13.49 8.02 -3.84
C ASN A 117 13.77 7.92 -2.34
N ILE A 118 15.02 7.71 -1.91
CA ILE A 118 15.39 7.73 -0.49
C ILE A 118 15.15 9.12 0.08
N ASP A 119 15.62 10.17 -0.58
CA ASP A 119 15.44 11.54 -0.08
C ASP A 119 13.96 11.94 -0.09
N THR A 120 13.24 11.58 -1.15
CA THR A 120 11.78 11.77 -1.23
C THR A 120 11.06 11.05 -0.09
N SER A 121 11.46 9.82 0.25
CA SER A 121 10.82 9.06 1.34
C SER A 121 10.99 9.69 2.73
N LYS A 122 12.03 10.51 2.93
CA LYS A 122 12.25 11.25 4.18
C LYS A 122 11.31 12.44 4.31
N SER A 123 10.79 12.95 3.19
CA SER A 123 9.88 14.10 3.14
C SER A 123 8.43 13.75 3.46
N TRP A 124 8.10 12.46 3.62
CA TRP A 124 6.74 12.01 3.93
C TRP A 124 6.71 11.35 5.31
N CYS A 125 6.06 12.00 6.27
CA CYS A 125 5.77 11.41 7.57
C CYS A 125 4.43 10.66 7.57
N LYS A 126 4.20 9.84 8.61
CA LYS A 126 2.99 9.00 8.76
C LYS A 126 1.69 9.81 8.63
N ASP A 127 1.66 11.00 9.22
CA ASP A 127 0.47 11.85 9.24
C ASP A 127 0.20 12.51 7.88
N GLU A 128 1.23 12.89 7.14
CA GLU A 128 1.08 13.45 5.78
C GLU A 128 0.53 12.40 4.80
N VAL A 129 1.08 11.17 4.86
CA VAL A 129 0.57 10.05 4.05
C VAL A 129 -0.89 9.75 4.44
N ARG A 130 -1.20 9.73 5.74
CA ARG A 130 -2.57 9.54 6.24
C ARG A 130 -3.52 10.60 5.70
N GLN A 131 -3.15 11.88 5.82
CA GLN A 131 -3.98 12.99 5.38
C GLN A 131 -4.27 12.90 3.88
N TRP A 132 -3.23 12.65 3.08
CA TRP A 132 -3.38 12.46 1.64
C TRP A 132 -4.35 11.32 1.30
N ILE A 133 -4.26 10.18 2.01
CA ILE A 133 -5.16 9.03 1.82
C ILE A 133 -6.62 9.43 2.12
N LEU A 134 -6.84 10.13 3.23
CA LEU A 134 -8.19 10.55 3.64
C LEU A 134 -8.79 11.56 2.67
N ASP A 135 -8.00 12.53 2.20
CA ASP A 135 -8.45 13.52 1.22
C ASP A 135 -8.74 12.88 -0.14
N SER A 136 -7.94 11.91 -0.57
CA SER A 136 -8.19 11.13 -1.78
C SER A 136 -9.46 10.27 -1.69
N ILE A 137 -9.70 9.66 -0.53
CA ILE A 137 -10.95 8.94 -0.21
C ILE A 137 -12.15 9.89 -0.29
N LYS A 138 -12.06 11.05 0.36
CA LYS A 138 -13.14 12.05 0.40
C LYS A 138 -13.50 12.55 -0.99
N ARG A 139 -12.51 12.98 -1.77
CA ARG A 139 -12.70 13.43 -3.18
C ARG A 139 -13.30 12.36 -4.08
N HIS A 140 -13.03 11.09 -3.81
CA HIS A 140 -13.62 9.99 -4.58
C HIS A 140 -15.07 9.73 -4.17
N ASP A 141 -15.39 9.81 -2.88
CA ASP A 141 -16.74 9.59 -2.39
C ASP A 141 -17.68 10.74 -2.80
N GLU A 142 -17.22 12.01 -2.72
CA GLU A 142 -17.99 13.17 -3.19
C GLU A 142 -18.37 13.07 -4.67
N ARG A 143 -17.46 12.63 -5.55
CA ARG A 143 -17.73 12.46 -6.99
C ARG A 143 -18.68 11.30 -7.34
N LYS A 144 -19.04 10.45 -6.38
CA LYS A 144 -20.01 9.36 -6.59
C LYS A 144 -21.43 9.74 -6.23
N ASP A 145 -21.57 10.82 -5.46
CA ASP A 145 -22.86 11.35 -5.02
C ASP A 145 -23.43 12.38 -6.03
N ASP A 146 -22.62 12.82 -7.00
CA ASP A 146 -22.99 13.61 -8.19
C ASP A 146 -23.36 12.73 -9.40
#